data_AF-A0A821IW07-F1
#
_entry.id   AF-A0A821IW07-F1
#
_cell.length_a   1.000
_cell.length_b   1.000
_cell.length_c   1.000
_cell.angle_alpha   90.00
_cell.angle_beta   90.00
_cell.angle_gamma   90.00
#
_symmetry.space_group_name_H-M   'P 1'
#
loop_
_entity.id
_entity.type
_entity.pdbx_description
1 polymer ?
#
loop_
_entity_poly.entity_id
_entity_poly.type
_entity_poly.pdbx_seq_one_letter_code
_entity_poly.pdbx_strand_id
1 'polypeptide(L)'
;MWYLYMLKCIILFVFCFILCCLLFQLSFEVKSVSYFSSRINKRVHHTAIILARIPSIKVLKHLNALVNAGVDAFVMCDEEPSKYTNSTNRTLYVNNEQLARYGLTRNRVWDRVFVWLYNQSSIDYVWLIEDDVTWSNVHHIVNLFNTYAYNQADLLSRNIIYKNKHTLG
;
A
#
# COMPACT_ATOMS: atom_id res chain seq x y z
N MET A 1 -34.91 -37.92 45.68
CA MET A 1 -33.83 -36.90 45.62
C MET A 1 -33.08 -36.87 44.28
N TRP A 2 -32.75 -38.01 43.66
CA TRP A 2 -31.95 -38.05 42.41
C TRP A 2 -32.62 -37.38 41.19
N TYR A 3 -33.95 -37.48 41.05
CA TYR A 3 -34.70 -36.85 39.96
C TYR A 3 -34.61 -35.32 39.94
N LEU A 4 -34.55 -34.67 41.11
CA LEU A 4 -34.39 -33.22 41.22
C LEU A 4 -32.99 -32.75 40.78
N TYR A 5 -31.97 -33.60 40.93
CA TYR A 5 -30.61 -33.30 40.49
C TYR A 5 -30.48 -33.44 38.97
N MET A 6 -31.01 -34.53 38.41
CA MET A 6 -31.09 -34.76 36.96
C MET A 6 -31.85 -33.64 36.24
N LEU A 7 -32.98 -33.19 36.79
CA LEU A 7 -33.77 -32.11 36.18
C LEU A 7 -33.00 -30.77 36.14
N LYS A 8 -32.24 -30.46 37.20
CA LYS A 8 -31.38 -29.26 37.24
C LYS A 8 -30.26 -29.32 36.20
N CYS A 9 -29.63 -30.49 36.01
CA CYS A 9 -28.59 -30.68 35.01
C CYS A 9 -29.13 -30.49 33.58
N ILE A 10 -30.33 -31.01 33.29
CA ILE A 10 -30.96 -30.86 31.97
C ILE A 10 -31.30 -29.39 31.69
N ILE A 11 -31.88 -28.68 32.66
CA ILE A 11 -32.21 -27.26 32.52
C ILE A 11 -30.94 -26.43 32.27
N LEU A 12 -29.88 -26.69 33.02
CA LEU A 12 -28.60 -26.00 32.85
C LEU A 12 -28.00 -26.25 31.46
N PHE A 13 -28.05 -27.49 30.97
CA PHE A 13 -27.56 -27.85 29.65
C PHE A 13 -28.33 -27.14 28.52
N VAL A 14 -29.67 -27.14 28.60
CA VAL A 14 -30.52 -26.46 27.61
C VAL A 14 -30.26 -24.94 27.62
N PHE A 15 -30.11 -24.34 28.81
CA PHE A 15 -29.81 -22.91 28.91
C PHE A 15 -28.44 -22.56 28.33
N CYS A 16 -27.40 -23.36 28.60
CA CYS A 16 -26.08 -23.19 27.99
C CYS A 16 -26.13 -23.33 26.47
N PHE A 17 -26.89 -24.29 25.94
CA PHE A 17 -27.02 -24.50 24.50
C PHE A 17 -27.71 -23.30 23.82
N ILE A 18 -28.81 -22.80 24.39
CA ILE A 18 -29.52 -21.62 23.88
C ILE A 18 -28.62 -20.38 23.91
N LEU A 19 -27.89 -20.16 25.01
CA LEU A 19 -26.96 -19.04 25.14
C LEU A 19 -25.82 -19.12 24.11
N CYS A 20 -25.28 -20.31 23.86
CA CYS A 20 -24.26 -20.53 22.83
C CYS A 20 -24.79 -20.24 21.42
N CYS A 21 -26.00 -20.70 21.10
CA CYS A 21 -26.66 -20.42 19.82
C CYS A 21 -26.92 -18.92 19.61
N LEU A 22 -27.39 -18.21 20.65
CA LEU A 22 -27.62 -16.77 20.60
C LEU A 22 -26.29 -16.00 20.40
N LEU A 23 -25.23 -16.36 21.12
CA LEU A 23 -23.91 -15.75 20.94
C LEU A 23 -23.33 -16.02 19.54
N PHE A 24 -23.57 -17.22 18.99
CA PHE A 24 -23.15 -17.56 17.63
C PHE A 24 -23.92 -16.76 16.57
N GLN A 25 -25.24 -16.61 16.72
CA GLN A 25 -26.06 -15.79 15.83
C GLN A 25 -25.67 -14.30 15.88
N LEU A 26 -25.48 -13.73 17.07
CA LEU A 26 -24.97 -12.36 17.25
C LEU A 26 -23.60 -12.16 16.59
N SER A 27 -22.69 -13.14 16.73
CA SER A 27 -21.36 -13.09 16.09
C SER A 27 -21.45 -13.13 14.56
N PHE A 28 -22.42 -13.87 14.01
CA PHE A 28 -22.65 -13.98 12.58
C PHE A 28 -23.30 -12.71 12.01
N GLU A 29 -24.25 -12.13 12.74
CA GLU A 29 -24.95 -10.91 12.35
C GLU A 29 -24.00 -9.70 12.36
N VAL A 30 -23.15 -9.56 13.38
CA VAL A 30 -22.09 -8.53 13.45
C VAL A 30 -21.07 -8.68 12.30
N LYS A 31 -20.73 -9.92 11.90
CA LYS A 31 -19.90 -10.14 10.69
C LYS A 31 -20.66 -9.77 9.41
N SER A 32 -21.94 -10.10 9.29
CA SER A 32 -22.71 -9.79 8.08
C SER A 32 -22.95 -8.28 7.90
N VAL A 33 -23.19 -7.54 8.99
CA VAL A 33 -23.36 -6.09 8.98
C VAL A 33 -22.04 -5.36 8.69
N SER A 34 -20.91 -5.87 9.18
CA SER A 34 -19.59 -5.33 8.82
C SER A 34 -19.22 -5.61 7.36
N TYR A 35 -19.67 -6.73 6.77
CA TYR A 35 -19.52 -6.99 5.33
C TYR A 35 -20.45 -6.13 4.46
N PHE A 36 -21.68 -5.84 4.91
CA PHE A 36 -22.68 -5.12 4.09
C PHE A 36 -22.54 -3.58 4.12
N SER A 37 -21.91 -3.02 5.17
CA SER A 37 -21.76 -1.56 5.35
C SER A 37 -20.52 -0.94 4.67
N SER A 38 -19.76 -1.70 3.87
CA SER A 38 -18.51 -1.19 3.24
C SER A 38 -18.59 -0.87 1.75
N ARG A 39 -19.77 -0.97 1.11
CA ARG A 39 -20.00 -0.49 -0.28
C ARG A 39 -20.30 1.01 -0.38
N ILE A 40 -19.82 1.80 0.57
CA ILE A 40 -19.48 3.19 0.27
C ILE A 40 -18.36 3.10 -0.77
N ASN A 41 -18.46 3.80 -1.89
CA ASN A 41 -17.40 3.92 -2.90
C ASN A 41 -16.10 4.40 -2.23
N LYS A 42 -15.34 3.48 -1.63
CA LYS A 42 -14.05 3.75 -1.03
C LYS A 42 -13.14 4.02 -2.22
N ARG A 43 -12.95 5.31 -2.50
CA ARG A 43 -11.95 5.74 -3.47
C ARG A 43 -10.65 5.08 -3.06
N VAL A 44 -10.12 4.22 -3.93
CA VAL A 44 -8.87 3.54 -3.66
C VAL A 44 -7.78 4.61 -3.64
N HIS A 45 -7.15 4.78 -2.49
CA HIS A 45 -6.02 5.69 -2.34
C HIS A 45 -4.75 4.96 -2.78
N HIS A 46 -4.05 5.52 -3.75
CA HIS A 46 -2.80 4.98 -4.26
C HIS A 46 -1.63 5.80 -3.73
N THR A 47 -0.61 5.12 -3.24
CA THR A 47 0.69 5.72 -2.92
C THR A 47 1.72 5.30 -3.95
N ALA A 48 2.51 6.23 -4.45
CA ALA A 48 3.56 5.96 -5.42
C ALA A 48 4.88 6.65 -5.03
N ILE A 49 6.00 5.98 -5.28
CA ILE A 49 7.34 6.52 -5.04
C ILE A 49 8.15 6.36 -6.32
N ILE A 50 8.59 7.48 -6.89
CA ILE A 50 9.55 7.48 -7.98
C ILE A 50 10.95 7.40 -7.37
N LEU A 51 11.72 6.40 -7.78
CA LEU A 51 13.09 6.17 -7.36
C LEU A 51 14.01 6.91 -8.30
N ALA A 52 14.79 7.85 -7.77
CA ALA A 52 15.72 8.64 -8.58
C ALA A 52 17.04 8.84 -7.83
N ARG A 53 18.12 9.10 -8.57
CA ARG A 53 19.37 9.59 -7.94
C ARG A 53 19.19 11.01 -7.40
N ILE A 54 18.67 11.89 -8.25
CA ILE A 54 18.25 13.27 -7.96
C ILE A 54 16.95 13.58 -8.72
N PRO A 55 16.10 14.51 -8.26
CA PRO A 55 14.87 14.89 -8.96
C PRO A 55 15.18 15.67 -10.26
N SER A 56 15.23 14.96 -11.38
CA SER A 56 15.30 15.59 -12.70
C SER A 56 13.98 16.30 -13.05
N ILE A 57 14.01 17.24 -14.01
CA ILE A 57 12.81 17.91 -14.52
C ILE A 57 11.76 16.87 -14.99
N LYS A 58 12.22 15.79 -15.63
CA LYS A 58 11.37 14.67 -16.07
C LYS A 58 10.66 14.00 -14.89
N VAL A 59 11.42 13.66 -13.85
CA VAL A 59 10.89 13.04 -12.61
C VAL A 59 9.89 13.96 -11.94
N LEU A 60 10.19 15.25 -11.82
CA LEU A 60 9.27 16.23 -11.23
C LEU A 60 7.98 16.40 -12.05
N LYS A 61 8.07 16.34 -13.38
CA LYS A 61 6.88 16.36 -14.25
C LYS A 61 6.00 15.12 -14.01
N HIS A 62 6.61 13.94 -13.89
CA HIS A 62 5.89 12.70 -13.56
C HIS A 62 5.26 12.75 -12.16
N LEU A 63 6.01 13.22 -11.16
CA LEU A 63 5.51 13.44 -9.81
C LEU A 63 4.27 14.33 -9.82
N ASN A 64 4.37 15.52 -10.42
CA ASN A 64 3.26 16.47 -10.48
C ASN A 64 2.05 15.90 -11.24
N ALA A 65 2.28 15.14 -12.31
CA ALA A 65 1.20 14.48 -13.03
C ALA A 65 0.44 13.48 -12.14
N LEU A 66 1.15 12.67 -11.35
CA LEU A 66 0.55 11.73 -10.40
C LEU A 66 -0.23 12.45 -9.29
N VAL A 67 0.36 13.48 -8.69
CA VAL A 67 -0.29 14.29 -7.65
C VAL A 67 -1.57 14.93 -8.18
N ASN A 68 -1.52 15.52 -9.37
CA ASN A 68 -2.69 16.14 -10.00
C ASN A 68 -3.77 15.12 -10.38
N ALA A 69 -3.41 13.85 -10.54
CA ALA A 69 -4.36 12.76 -10.77
C ALA A 69 -4.92 12.15 -9.47
N GLY A 70 -4.54 12.70 -8.29
CA GLY A 70 -5.03 12.25 -6.99
C GLY A 70 -4.26 11.08 -6.37
N VAL A 71 -3.06 10.77 -6.87
CA VAL A 71 -2.14 9.80 -6.27
C VAL A 71 -1.30 10.48 -5.19
N ASP A 72 -1.14 9.84 -4.03
CA ASP A 72 -0.20 10.32 -3.02
C ASP A 72 1.23 9.92 -3.43
N ALA A 73 1.86 10.80 -4.20
CA ALA A 73 3.13 10.51 -4.87
C ALA A 73 4.31 11.26 -4.23
N PHE A 74 5.47 10.59 -4.23
CA PHE A 74 6.74 11.06 -3.70
C PHE A 74 7.90 10.73 -4.64
N VAL A 75 9.07 11.34 -4.41
CA VAL A 75 10.33 10.97 -5.04
C VAL A 75 11.33 10.58 -3.95
N MET A 76 11.78 9.33 -3.93
CA MET A 76 12.90 8.91 -3.07
C MET A 76 14.21 9.18 -3.80
N CYS A 77 15.12 9.89 -3.14
CA CYS A 77 16.40 10.25 -3.72
C CYS A 77 17.54 9.43 -3.12
N ASP A 78 18.53 9.10 -3.94
CA ASP A 78 19.77 8.51 -3.46
C ASP A 78 20.74 9.54 -2.90
N GLU A 79 20.77 10.73 -3.50
CA GLU A 79 21.58 11.84 -3.02
C GLU A 79 20.79 12.73 -2.06
N GLU A 80 21.53 13.35 -1.15
CA GLU A 80 20.97 14.24 -0.14
C GLU A 80 20.34 15.50 -0.79
N PRO A 81 19.10 15.87 -0.41
CA PRO A 81 18.43 17.04 -1.00
C PRO A 81 19.14 18.37 -0.85
N SER A 82 20.00 18.54 0.15
CA SER A 82 20.83 19.74 0.33
C SER A 82 21.79 19.98 -0.84
N LYS A 83 22.06 18.97 -1.66
CA LYS A 83 22.99 19.03 -2.79
C LYS A 83 22.36 19.56 -4.09
N TYR A 84 21.05 19.81 -4.13
CA TYR A 84 20.37 20.27 -5.35
C TYR A 84 19.17 21.19 -5.05
N THR A 85 18.91 22.13 -5.96
CA THR A 85 17.89 23.19 -5.81
C THR A 85 16.47 22.71 -6.04
N ASN A 86 16.29 21.56 -6.69
CA ASN A 86 15.00 21.07 -7.17
C ASN A 86 14.24 20.21 -6.14
N SER A 87 14.54 20.40 -4.85
CA SER A 87 13.87 19.68 -3.78
C SER A 87 12.43 20.19 -3.58
N THR A 88 11.53 19.28 -3.26
CA THR A 88 10.12 19.57 -2.94
C THR A 88 9.76 18.96 -1.59
N ASN A 89 8.66 19.38 -0.98
CA ASN A 89 8.13 18.73 0.22
C ASN A 89 7.68 17.26 -0.01
N ARG A 90 7.66 16.81 -1.27
CA ARG A 90 7.39 15.42 -1.68
C ARG A 90 8.67 14.66 -2.01
N THR A 91 9.84 15.24 -1.74
CA THR A 91 11.14 14.58 -1.86
C THR A 91 11.45 13.87 -0.54
N LEU A 92 11.70 12.58 -0.63
CA LEU A 92 12.08 11.72 0.48
C LEU A 92 13.58 11.42 0.40
N TYR A 93 14.21 11.39 1.57
CA TYR A 93 15.59 10.98 1.72
C TYR A 93 15.76 10.31 3.08
N VAL A 94 16.27 9.08 3.06
CA VAL A 94 16.74 8.36 4.26
C VAL A 94 18.24 8.54 4.31
N ASN A 95 18.80 9.02 5.42
CA ASN A 95 20.24 9.26 5.49
C ASN A 95 21.04 7.96 5.68
N ASN A 96 22.35 8.00 5.45
CA ASN A 96 23.21 6.82 5.52
C ASN A 96 23.31 6.23 6.94
N GLU A 97 23.19 7.05 7.98
CA GLU A 97 23.19 6.57 9.37
C GLU A 97 21.97 5.71 9.66
N GLN A 98 20.80 6.07 9.11
CA GLN A 98 19.59 5.26 9.20
C GLN A 98 19.75 3.93 8.45
N LEU A 99 20.33 3.94 7.25
CA LEU A 99 20.63 2.70 6.50
C LEU A 99 21.55 1.76 7.29
N ALA A 100 22.60 2.31 7.90
CA ALA A 100 23.57 1.53 8.67
C ALA A 100 22.95 0.78 9.85
N ARG A 101 21.88 1.31 10.46
CA ARG A 101 21.14 0.63 11.55
C ARG A 101 20.48 -0.68 11.09
N TYR A 102 20.25 -0.84 9.78
CA TYR A 102 19.71 -2.07 9.18
C TYR A 102 20.81 -2.93 8.52
N GLY A 103 22.09 -2.62 8.74
CA GLY A 103 23.21 -3.34 8.12
C GLY A 103 23.36 -3.08 6.62
N LEU A 104 22.69 -2.05 6.08
CA LEU A 104 22.75 -1.70 4.67
C LEU A 104 23.94 -0.78 4.43
N THR A 105 24.92 -1.29 3.67
CA THR A 105 26.16 -0.59 3.30
C THR A 105 26.18 -0.10 1.86
N ARG A 106 25.26 -0.62 1.04
CA ARG A 106 25.01 -0.13 -0.31
C ARG A 106 24.00 1.01 -0.19
N ASN A 107 24.44 2.20 -0.54
CA ASN A 107 23.62 3.40 -0.53
C ASN A 107 22.93 3.48 -1.89
N ARG A 108 21.87 2.69 -2.09
CA ARG A 108 21.03 2.80 -3.29
C ARG A 108 19.66 3.30 -2.89
N VAL A 109 18.99 3.95 -3.83
CA VAL A 109 17.62 4.45 -3.66
C VAL A 109 16.63 3.36 -3.22
N TRP A 110 16.84 2.12 -3.65
CA TRP A 110 16.06 0.95 -3.25
C TRP A 110 16.18 0.65 -1.75
N ASP A 111 17.39 0.66 -1.21
CA ASP A 111 17.63 0.43 0.22
C ASP A 111 16.96 1.52 1.06
N ARG A 112 17.06 2.77 0.59
CA ARG A 112 16.41 3.94 1.22
C ARG A 112 14.89 3.81 1.21
N VAL A 113 14.28 3.40 0.09
CA VAL A 113 12.82 3.28 0.03
C VAL A 113 12.31 2.18 0.96
N PHE A 114 13.00 1.04 1.05
CA PHE A 114 12.59 -0.02 1.96
C PHE A 114 12.74 0.38 3.43
N VAL A 115 13.82 1.06 3.80
CA VAL A 115 13.96 1.60 5.17
C VAL A 115 12.88 2.64 5.47
N TRP A 116 12.54 3.52 4.52
CA TRP A 116 11.46 4.48 4.72
C TRP A 116 10.11 3.79 4.92
N LEU A 117 9.77 2.84 4.04
CA LEU A 117 8.53 2.06 4.07
C LEU A 117 8.38 1.22 5.33
N TYR A 118 9.48 0.64 5.83
CA TYR A 118 9.48 -0.13 7.08
C TYR A 118 8.97 0.69 8.27
N ASN A 119 9.12 2.03 8.21
CA ASN A 119 8.65 2.94 9.25
C ASN A 119 7.25 3.53 8.97
N GLN A 120 6.56 3.11 7.90
CA GLN A 120 5.21 3.60 7.54
C GLN A 120 4.14 2.56 7.88
N SER A 121 3.60 2.60 9.10
CA SER A 121 2.58 1.63 9.55
C SER A 121 1.21 1.77 8.90
N SER A 122 0.96 2.84 8.14
CA SER A 122 -0.34 3.15 7.52
C SER A 122 -0.38 2.94 6.02
N ILE A 123 0.70 2.46 5.40
CA ILE A 123 0.77 2.20 3.95
C ILE A 123 0.55 0.69 3.73
N ASP A 124 -0.61 0.33 3.18
CA ASP A 124 -0.93 -1.07 2.88
C ASP A 124 -0.17 -1.60 1.65
N TYR A 125 0.01 -0.75 0.63
CA TYR A 125 0.77 -1.05 -0.58
C TYR A 125 1.34 0.22 -1.21
N VAL A 126 2.40 0.07 -2.01
CA VAL A 126 3.06 1.19 -2.67
C VAL A 126 3.49 0.81 -4.08
N TRP A 127 3.34 1.74 -5.02
CA TRP A 127 3.88 1.63 -6.36
C TRP A 127 5.29 2.21 -6.42
N LEU A 128 6.29 1.36 -6.62
CA LEU A 128 7.67 1.79 -6.86
C LEU A 128 7.93 1.94 -8.35
N ILE A 129 8.47 3.10 -8.76
CA ILE A 129 8.64 3.46 -10.17
C ILE A 129 10.08 3.94 -10.38
N GLU A 130 10.83 3.30 -11.27
CA GLU A 130 12.17 3.77 -11.63
C GLU A 130 12.12 5.08 -12.43
N ASP A 131 13.14 5.94 -12.27
CA ASP A 131 13.18 7.25 -12.92
C ASP A 131 13.29 7.19 -14.46
N ASP A 132 13.68 6.05 -15.02
CA ASP A 132 13.79 5.79 -16.46
C ASP A 132 12.47 5.32 -17.08
N VAL A 133 11.47 4.96 -16.26
CA VAL A 133 10.12 4.63 -16.72
C VAL A 133 9.44 5.90 -17.23
N THR A 134 8.80 5.79 -18.40
CA THR A 134 8.12 6.91 -19.05
C THR A 134 6.70 6.57 -19.45
N TRP A 135 5.82 7.56 -19.39
CA TRP A 135 4.46 7.46 -19.88
C TRP A 135 4.04 8.78 -20.53
N SER A 136 3.28 8.68 -21.62
CA SER A 136 2.72 9.85 -22.30
C SER A 136 1.46 10.37 -21.62
N ASN A 137 0.76 9.51 -20.88
CA ASN A 137 -0.51 9.84 -20.24
C ASN A 137 -0.59 9.21 -18.84
N VAL A 138 -0.73 10.06 -17.83
CA VAL A 138 -0.84 9.62 -16.43
C VAL A 138 -2.09 8.77 -16.18
N HIS A 139 -3.16 8.95 -16.95
CA HIS A 139 -4.37 8.14 -16.83
C HIS A 139 -4.10 6.65 -17.09
N HIS A 140 -3.12 6.30 -17.93
CA HIS A 140 -2.75 4.90 -18.14
C HIS A 140 -2.11 4.30 -16.89
N ILE A 141 -1.31 5.09 -16.16
CA ILE A 141 -0.68 4.67 -14.90
C ILE A 141 -1.74 4.55 -13.79
N VAL A 142 -2.62 5.54 -13.67
CA VAL A 142 -3.70 5.48 -12.67
C VAL A 142 -4.68 4.34 -12.95
N ASN A 143 -5.02 4.08 -14.21
CA ASN A 143 -5.83 2.92 -14.58
C ASN A 143 -5.14 1.61 -14.25
N LEU A 144 -3.82 1.52 -14.45
CA LEU A 144 -3.02 0.38 -14.00
C LEU A 144 -3.14 0.21 -12.48
N PHE A 145 -2.99 1.26 -11.69
CA PHE A 145 -3.12 1.19 -10.24
C PHE A 145 -4.52 0.70 -9.83
N ASN A 146 -5.57 1.26 -10.45
CA ASN A 146 -6.95 0.84 -10.22
C ASN A 146 -7.21 -0.63 -10.61
N THR A 147 -6.57 -1.12 -11.66
CA THR A 147 -6.71 -2.53 -12.10
C THR A 147 -6.24 -3.50 -11.03
N TYR A 148 -5.22 -3.12 -10.26
CA TYR A 148 -4.61 -3.97 -9.23
C TYR A 148 -4.96 -3.55 -7.79
N ALA A 149 -5.88 -2.59 -7.62
CA ALA A 149 -6.27 -2.03 -6.31
C ALA A 149 -6.70 -3.07 -5.26
N TYR A 150 -7.26 -4.20 -5.71
CA TYR A 150 -7.77 -5.27 -4.85
C TYR A 150 -6.99 -6.59 -5.04
N ASN A 151 -5.84 -6.53 -5.70
CA ASN A 151 -4.98 -7.69 -5.84
C ASN A 151 -4.34 -8.01 -4.47
N GLN A 152 -4.30 -9.28 -4.10
CA GLN A 152 -3.79 -9.77 -2.81
C GLN A 152 -2.36 -10.32 -2.89
N ALA A 153 -1.68 -10.17 -4.03
CA ALA A 153 -0.29 -10.58 -4.16
C ALA A 153 0.63 -9.67 -3.34
N ASP A 154 1.62 -10.27 -2.69
CA ASP A 154 2.63 -9.54 -1.89
C ASP A 154 3.54 -8.66 -2.77
N LEU A 155 3.74 -9.06 -4.04
CA LEU A 155 4.54 -8.33 -5.00
C LEU A 155 3.97 -8.48 -6.41
N LEU A 156 3.77 -7.34 -7.07
CA LEU A 156 3.40 -7.27 -8.48
C LEU A 156 4.48 -6.54 -9.25
N SER A 157 4.85 -7.09 -10.40
CA SER A 157 5.71 -6.40 -11.37
C SER A 157 5.03 -6.43 -12.73
N ARG A 158 5.04 -5.29 -13.42
CA ARG A 158 4.55 -5.19 -14.79
C ARG A 158 5.73 -5.09 -15.73
N ASN A 159 5.68 -5.87 -16.80
CA ASN A 159 6.69 -5.83 -17.85
C ASN A 159 6.90 -4.39 -18.36
N ILE A 160 8.15 -3.95 -18.35
CA ILE A 160 8.60 -2.71 -18.95
C ILE A 160 8.48 -2.89 -20.48
N ILE A 161 7.53 -2.19 -21.09
CA ILE A 161 7.41 -2.19 -22.56
C ILE A 161 8.40 -1.17 -23.10
N TYR A 162 9.50 -1.64 -23.67
CA TYR A 162 10.40 -0.79 -24.42
C TYR A 162 9.70 -0.29 -25.69
N LYS A 163 9.68 1.02 -25.93
CA LYS A 163 9.36 1.54 -27.27
C LYS A 163 10.37 0.90 -28.23
N ASN A 164 9.89 0.09 -29.17
CA ASN A 164 10.71 -0.45 -30.24
C ASN A 164 11.50 0.70 -30.88
N LYS A 165 12.83 0.63 -30.87
CA LYS A 165 13.71 1.59 -31.58
C LYS A 165 13.59 1.49 -33.11
N HIS A 166 12.73 0.61 -33.63
CA HIS A 166 12.39 0.47 -35.04
C HIS A 166 11.10 1.21 -35.38
N THR A 167 11.16 2.53 -35.38
CA THR A 167 10.45 3.32 -36.39
C THR A 167 11.51 4.17 -37.06
N LEU A 168 11.96 3.68 -38.21
CA LEU A 168 12.63 4.47 -39.23
C LEU A 168 11.70 5.65 -39.57
N GLY A 169 12.27 6.85 -39.55
CA GLY A 169 11.66 8.11 -39.93
C GLY A 169 12.74 9.18 -39.85
#